data_AF-A0A1X1N4V5-F1
#
_entry.id   AF-A0A1X1N4V5-F1
#
_cell.length_a   1.000
_cell.length_b   1.000
_cell.length_c   1.000
_cell.angle_alpha   90.00
_cell.angle_beta   90.00
_cell.angle_gamma   90.00
#
_symmetry.space_group_name_H-M   'P 1'
#
loop_
_entity.id
_entity.type
_entity.pdbx_description
1 polymer ?
#
loop_
_entity_poly.entity_id
_entity_poly.type
_entity_poly.pdbx_seq_one_letter_code
_entity_poly.pdbx_strand_id
1 'polypeptide(L)'
;MTISTPRLDSLTAGGTNRNFDGIRLADGNVLTLKVSPGAEDAEVFLLPGLTAPDTEAWESEDDWEIWLTGGEFGDGSLYLDVPVEAVRDLIVQHGGEHENQEPPYAPETAETIATRALTERGITVHRDDDAGNTWLVVGHNQTRKGFPRMLAEPYVVLYLYSDADDEEITVSRAPETGDEWTVLAGDGTGAERELMTRPADQFADCVEVITAWLATPQVTPTRTK
;
A
#
# COMPACT_ATOMS: atom_id res chain seq x y z
N MET A 1 -7.71 23.78 29.85
CA MET A 1 -6.56 23.75 28.93
C MET A 1 -7.14 23.72 27.53
N THR A 2 -6.78 24.67 26.67
CA THR A 2 -7.16 24.61 25.26
C THR A 2 -6.24 23.59 24.60
N ILE A 3 -6.81 22.53 24.04
CA ILE A 3 -6.05 21.57 23.24
C ILE A 3 -5.76 22.27 21.90
N SER A 4 -4.49 22.34 21.52
CA SER A 4 -4.06 22.97 20.27
C SER A 4 -4.19 21.98 19.12
N THR A 5 -4.59 22.46 17.93
CA THR A 5 -4.70 21.65 16.71
C THR A 5 -3.83 22.26 15.59
N PRO A 6 -2.49 22.26 15.76
CA PRO A 6 -1.58 22.95 14.86
C PRO A 6 -1.59 22.41 13.42
N ARG A 7 -1.85 21.11 13.21
CA ARG A 7 -1.97 20.52 11.88
C ARG A 7 -3.23 21.03 11.18
N LEU A 8 -4.37 21.00 11.85
CA LEU A 8 -5.62 21.56 11.32
C LEU A 8 -5.46 23.05 10.98
N ASP A 9 -4.84 23.83 11.88
CA ASP A 9 -4.59 25.26 11.65
C ASP A 9 -3.69 25.49 10.44
N SER A 10 -2.66 24.65 10.26
CA SER A 10 -1.78 24.71 9.09
C SER A 10 -2.49 24.35 7.79
N LEU A 11 -3.34 23.31 7.79
CA LEU A 11 -4.06 22.85 6.60
C LEU A 11 -5.15 23.84 6.19
N THR A 12 -5.86 24.43 7.15
CA THR A 12 -6.87 25.45 6.88
C THR A 12 -6.24 26.74 6.38
N ALA A 13 -5.09 27.16 6.92
CA ALA A 13 -4.38 28.33 6.43
C ALA A 13 -3.77 28.15 5.03
N GLY A 14 -3.21 26.96 4.75
CA GLY A 14 -2.50 26.67 3.50
C GLY A 14 -3.34 26.04 2.40
N GLY A 15 -4.48 25.45 2.74
CA GLY A 15 -5.24 24.53 1.90
C GLY A 15 -4.52 23.20 1.65
N THR A 16 -5.23 22.25 1.05
CA THR A 16 -4.72 20.91 0.73
C THR A 16 -4.47 20.69 -0.78
N ASN A 17 -4.45 21.78 -1.57
CA ASN A 17 -4.29 21.73 -3.03
C ASN A 17 -5.28 20.80 -3.76
N ARG A 18 -6.51 20.70 -3.26
CA ARG A 18 -7.59 19.82 -3.77
C ARG A 18 -7.36 18.31 -3.58
N ASN A 19 -6.34 17.93 -2.81
CA ASN A 19 -6.14 16.54 -2.39
C ASN A 19 -6.60 16.39 -0.94
N PHE A 20 -6.85 15.15 -0.51
CA PHE A 20 -7.02 14.84 0.91
C PHE A 20 -5.65 14.82 1.59
N ASP A 21 -5.58 15.39 2.79
CA ASP A 21 -4.41 15.32 3.67
C ASP A 21 -4.83 14.84 5.07
N GLY A 22 -3.97 14.09 5.74
CA GLY A 22 -4.27 13.40 6.98
C GLY A 22 -4.01 14.23 8.24
N ILE A 23 -4.87 14.05 9.23
CA ILE A 23 -4.64 14.42 10.62
C ILE A 23 -4.70 13.17 11.48
N ARG A 24 -3.61 12.88 12.18
CA ARG A 24 -3.56 11.81 13.16
C ARG A 24 -4.02 12.31 14.52
N LEU A 25 -4.93 11.58 15.15
CA LEU A 25 -5.51 11.89 16.46
C LEU A 25 -4.70 11.23 17.58
N ALA A 26 -4.75 11.80 18.79
CA ALA A 26 -3.95 11.36 19.93
C ALA A 26 -4.25 9.91 20.36
N ASP A 27 -5.44 9.41 20.07
CA ASP A 27 -5.84 8.02 20.33
C ASP A 27 -5.42 7.02 19.22
N GLY A 28 -4.74 7.52 18.17
CA GLY A 28 -4.22 6.72 17.08
C GLY A 28 -5.11 6.64 15.84
N ASN A 29 -6.34 7.16 15.91
CA ASN A 29 -7.22 7.27 14.75
C ASN A 29 -6.72 8.32 13.75
N VAL A 30 -7.22 8.27 12.52
CA VAL A 30 -6.89 9.22 11.46
C VAL A 30 -8.18 9.70 10.81
N LEU A 31 -8.24 11.00 10.51
CA LEU A 31 -9.16 11.55 9.53
C LEU A 31 -8.35 12.15 8.40
N THR A 32 -8.91 12.21 7.20
CA THR A 32 -8.36 13.02 6.13
C THR A 32 -9.33 14.12 5.78
N LEU A 33 -8.81 15.26 5.32
CA LEU A 33 -9.64 16.37 4.91
C LEU A 33 -9.09 17.05 3.67
N LYS A 34 -10.00 17.66 2.91
CA LYS A 34 -9.70 18.51 1.77
C LYS A 34 -10.32 19.88 2.05
N VAL A 35 -9.47 20.90 2.06
CA VAL A 35 -9.88 22.27 2.44
C VAL A 35 -9.19 23.29 1.55
N SER A 36 -9.93 24.34 1.19
CA SER A 36 -9.35 25.49 0.49
C SER A 36 -8.68 26.44 1.48
N PRO A 37 -7.64 27.19 1.07
CA PRO A 37 -6.96 28.13 1.97
C PRO A 37 -7.96 29.16 2.54
N GLY A 38 -8.11 29.20 3.86
CA GLY A 38 -9.01 30.11 4.59
C GLY A 38 -10.49 29.77 4.50
N ALA A 39 -10.87 28.56 4.06
CA ALA A 39 -12.27 28.13 4.06
C ALA A 39 -12.81 27.90 5.48
N GLU A 40 -14.12 28.10 5.65
CA GLU A 40 -14.83 27.83 6.91
C GLU A 40 -15.30 26.38 7.01
N ASP A 41 -15.34 25.69 5.87
CA ASP A 41 -15.81 24.33 5.64
C ASP A 41 -14.74 23.46 4.96
N ALA A 42 -14.84 22.14 5.13
CA ALA A 42 -13.96 21.14 4.54
C ALA A 42 -14.74 19.89 4.12
N GLU A 43 -14.23 19.18 3.13
CA GLU A 43 -14.62 17.79 2.85
C GLU A 43 -13.80 16.89 3.79
N VAL A 44 -14.45 16.00 4.55
CA VAL A 44 -13.79 15.20 5.60
C VAL A 44 -14.11 13.72 5.40
N PHE A 45 -13.08 12.90 5.31
CA PHE A 45 -13.20 11.45 5.28
C PHE A 45 -12.75 10.86 6.62
N LEU A 46 -13.65 10.11 7.25
CA LEU A 46 -13.38 9.40 8.50
C LEU A 46 -12.99 7.96 8.20
N LEU A 47 -11.76 7.56 8.57
CA LEU A 47 -11.31 6.18 8.40
C LEU A 47 -12.05 5.21 9.34
N PRO A 48 -12.08 3.90 9.01
CA PRO A 48 -12.68 2.88 9.86
C PRO A 48 -12.22 2.99 11.33
N GLY A 49 -13.19 2.99 12.25
CA GLY A 49 -12.95 3.16 13.69
C GLY A 49 -13.18 4.57 14.21
N LEU A 50 -13.39 5.54 13.33
CA LEU A 50 -13.80 6.91 13.66
C LEU A 50 -15.27 7.11 13.28
N THR A 51 -16.08 7.62 14.20
CA THR A 51 -17.53 7.85 13.97
C THR A 51 -17.82 9.34 14.02
N ALA A 52 -18.59 9.83 13.04
CA ALA A 52 -19.03 11.21 13.03
C ALA A 52 -19.92 11.51 14.25
N PRO A 53 -19.75 12.68 14.90
CA PRO A 53 -20.67 13.16 15.90
C PRO A 53 -22.09 13.35 15.33
N ASP A 54 -23.11 12.94 16.09
CA ASP A 54 -24.52 13.13 15.75
C ASP A 54 -24.94 14.60 15.93
N THR A 55 -24.60 15.44 14.93
CA THR A 55 -24.86 16.89 14.90
C THR A 55 -25.08 17.36 13.46
N GLU A 56 -25.75 18.50 13.27
CA GLU A 56 -26.03 19.09 11.95
C GLU A 56 -24.77 19.28 11.07
N ALA A 57 -23.61 19.48 11.69
CA ALA A 57 -22.33 19.65 11.01
C ALA A 57 -21.86 18.42 10.21
N TRP A 58 -22.41 17.24 10.50
CA TRP A 58 -22.02 15.96 9.90
C TRP A 58 -23.19 15.26 9.18
N GLU A 59 -24.26 15.99 8.86
CA GLU A 59 -25.44 15.41 8.20
C GLU A 59 -25.29 15.25 6.69
N SER A 60 -24.35 15.98 6.07
CA SER A 60 -24.10 15.94 4.62
C SER A 60 -23.13 14.81 4.26
N GLU A 61 -23.55 13.57 4.50
CA GLU A 61 -22.80 12.37 4.09
C GLU A 61 -22.95 12.15 2.58
N ASP A 62 -21.82 11.97 1.89
CA ASP A 62 -21.80 11.60 0.48
C ASP A 62 -21.46 10.12 0.32
N ASP A 63 -22.51 9.31 0.31
CA ASP A 63 -22.43 7.86 0.06
C ASP A 63 -21.96 7.51 -1.37
N TRP A 64 -21.90 8.48 -2.29
CA TRP A 64 -21.72 8.23 -3.73
C TRP A 64 -20.26 8.35 -4.19
N GLU A 65 -19.41 9.13 -3.52
CA GLU A 65 -18.04 9.40 -3.98
C GLU A 65 -16.99 8.31 -3.66
N ILE A 66 -17.25 7.38 -2.73
CA ILE A 66 -16.37 6.21 -2.48
C ILE A 66 -16.14 5.41 -3.78
N TRP A 67 -17.15 5.37 -4.66
CA TRP A 67 -17.07 4.73 -5.98
C TRP A 67 -16.31 5.58 -7.03
N LEU A 68 -16.27 6.91 -6.91
CA LEU A 68 -15.66 7.80 -7.91
C LEU A 68 -14.18 8.11 -7.66
N THR A 69 -13.68 7.94 -6.43
CA THR A 69 -12.26 8.13 -6.10
C THR A 69 -11.41 6.87 -6.36
N GLY A 70 -11.97 5.83 -6.97
CA GLY A 70 -11.22 4.62 -7.34
C GLY A 70 -10.84 3.73 -6.16
N GLY A 71 -11.63 3.72 -5.08
CA GLY A 71 -11.49 2.74 -3.99
C GLY A 71 -10.28 2.92 -3.06
N GLU A 72 -9.46 3.97 -3.22
CA GLU A 72 -8.21 4.15 -2.46
C GLU A 72 -8.42 4.45 -0.96
N PHE A 73 -9.65 4.81 -0.58
CA PHE A 73 -10.06 5.00 0.80
C PHE A 73 -11.08 3.90 1.14
N GLY A 74 -10.75 2.98 2.05
CA GLY A 74 -11.56 1.79 2.39
C GLY A 74 -12.95 2.07 3.00
N ASP A 75 -13.44 1.23 3.93
CA ASP A 75 -14.80 1.29 4.53
C ASP A 75 -15.10 2.53 5.44
N GLY A 76 -14.65 3.73 5.07
CA GLY A 76 -14.90 4.98 5.78
C GLY A 76 -16.12 5.75 5.27
N SER A 77 -16.39 6.90 5.90
CA SER A 77 -17.50 7.80 5.53
C SER A 77 -16.96 9.17 5.12
N LEU A 78 -17.49 9.71 4.02
CA LEU A 78 -17.18 11.05 3.51
C LEU A 78 -18.29 12.03 3.88
N TYR A 79 -17.92 13.17 4.46
CA TYR A 79 -18.82 14.25 4.82
C TYR A 79 -18.43 15.51 4.07
N LEU A 80 -19.41 16.14 3.43
CA LEU A 80 -19.25 17.39 2.69
C LEU A 80 -19.58 18.59 3.58
N ASP A 81 -18.97 19.73 3.27
CA ASP A 81 -19.27 21.02 3.91
C ASP A 81 -19.16 21.02 5.45
N VAL A 82 -18.26 20.20 6.02
CA VAL A 82 -18.07 20.09 7.47
C VAL A 82 -17.38 21.37 7.98
N PRO A 83 -18.00 22.13 8.90
CA PRO A 83 -17.36 23.30 9.47
C PRO A 83 -16.02 22.95 10.13
N VAL A 84 -14.98 23.76 9.88
CA VAL A 84 -13.64 23.56 10.45
C VAL A 84 -13.67 23.46 11.98
N GLU A 85 -14.57 24.20 12.63
CA GLU A 85 -14.75 24.12 14.09
C GLU A 85 -15.32 22.76 14.54
N ALA A 86 -16.18 22.12 13.74
CA ALA A 86 -16.66 20.78 14.03
C ALA A 86 -15.55 19.72 13.88
N VAL A 87 -14.64 19.90 12.92
CA VAL A 87 -13.42 19.06 12.81
C VAL A 87 -12.52 19.26 14.02
N ARG A 88 -12.35 20.51 14.48
CA ARG A 88 -11.58 20.83 15.68
C ARG A 88 -12.18 20.17 16.92
N ASP A 89 -13.49 20.24 17.08
CA ASP A 89 -14.19 19.59 18.20
C ASP A 89 -14.01 18.07 18.20
N LEU A 90 -14.07 17.43 17.02
CA LEU A 90 -13.77 16.01 16.87
C LEU A 90 -12.33 15.70 17.30
N ILE A 91 -11.34 16.48 16.84
CA ILE A 91 -9.94 16.31 17.26
C ILE A 91 -9.81 16.41 18.79
N VAL A 92 -10.48 17.38 19.42
CA VAL A 92 -10.48 17.57 20.88
C VAL A 92 -11.12 16.38 21.60
N GLN A 93 -12.24 15.84 21.08
CA GLN A 93 -12.90 14.65 21.62
C GLN A 93 -11.99 13.43 21.64
N HIS A 94 -11.09 13.32 20.66
CA HIS A 94 -10.10 12.25 20.53
C HIS A 94 -8.75 12.56 21.23
N GLY A 95 -8.74 13.53 22.14
CA GLY A 95 -7.57 13.86 22.97
C GLY A 95 -6.57 14.82 22.31
N GLY A 96 -6.93 15.39 21.17
CA GLY A 96 -6.09 16.30 20.39
C GLY A 96 -5.41 15.64 19.20
N GLU A 97 -4.53 16.40 18.55
CA GLU A 97 -3.67 15.87 17.51
C GLU A 97 -2.55 15.02 18.10
N HIS A 98 -2.19 13.95 17.40
CA HIS A 98 -1.02 13.14 17.72
C HIS A 98 0.27 13.96 17.55
N GLU A 99 1.29 13.71 18.39
CA GLU A 99 2.58 14.43 18.30
C GLU A 99 3.33 14.18 16.98
N ASN A 100 3.14 12.99 16.41
CA ASN A 100 3.62 12.62 15.09
C ASN A 100 2.47 12.69 14.06
N GLN A 101 2.54 13.67 13.15
CA GLN A 101 1.62 13.89 12.04
C GLN A 101 2.11 13.32 10.70
N GLU A 102 3.25 12.62 10.70
CA GLU A 102 3.58 11.78 9.55
C GLU A 102 2.44 10.78 9.38
N PRO A 103 1.91 10.61 8.15
CA PRO A 103 0.86 9.62 7.93
C PRO A 103 1.31 8.29 8.53
N PRO A 104 0.41 7.51 9.17
CA PRO A 104 0.75 6.12 9.44
C PRO A 104 1.18 5.57 8.08
N TYR A 105 2.46 5.20 7.97
CA TYR A 105 3.19 4.94 6.74
C TYR A 105 2.25 4.57 5.60
N ALA A 106 2.26 5.34 4.49
CA ALA A 106 1.60 4.90 3.26
C ALA A 106 1.85 3.39 3.15
N PRO A 107 0.78 2.57 3.10
CA PRO A 107 0.90 1.18 3.46
C PRO A 107 1.99 0.57 2.59
N GLU A 108 2.93 -0.09 3.27
CA GLU A 108 4.19 -0.47 2.65
C GLU A 108 3.90 -1.32 1.41
N THR A 109 4.46 -0.93 0.27
CA THR A 109 4.19 -1.65 -0.98
C THR A 109 4.63 -3.10 -0.86
N ALA A 110 3.95 -3.98 -1.58
CA ALA A 110 4.32 -5.38 -1.74
C ALA A 110 5.82 -5.51 -2.10
N GLU A 111 6.34 -4.66 -2.99
CA GLU A 111 7.76 -4.60 -3.32
C GLU A 111 8.64 -4.35 -2.09
N THR A 112 8.29 -3.36 -1.27
CA THR A 112 9.12 -2.98 -0.12
C THR A 112 9.10 -4.08 0.95
N ILE A 113 7.92 -4.65 1.22
CA ILE A 113 7.74 -5.80 2.13
C ILE A 113 8.61 -6.98 1.65
N ALA A 114 8.48 -7.36 0.38
CA ALA A 114 9.17 -8.51 -0.18
C ALA A 114 10.68 -8.29 -0.28
N THR A 115 11.12 -7.12 -0.73
CA THR A 115 12.52 -6.75 -0.82
C THR A 115 13.20 -6.80 0.54
N ARG A 116 12.55 -6.25 1.58
CA ARG A 116 13.10 -6.29 2.95
C ARG A 116 13.28 -7.73 3.42
N ALA A 117 12.23 -8.55 3.35
CA ALA A 117 12.27 -9.93 3.84
C ALA A 117 13.30 -10.80 3.09
N LEU A 118 13.41 -10.64 1.77
CA LEU A 118 14.39 -11.38 0.96
C LEU A 118 15.82 -10.87 1.21
N THR A 119 16.02 -9.56 1.37
CA THR A 119 17.32 -8.98 1.71
C THR A 119 17.82 -9.44 3.08
N GLU A 120 16.93 -9.61 4.06
CA GLU A 120 17.27 -10.18 5.37
C GLU A 120 17.79 -11.62 5.28
N ARG A 121 17.43 -12.35 4.22
CA ARG A 121 17.97 -13.68 3.87
C ARG A 121 19.22 -13.62 2.99
N GLY A 122 19.71 -12.43 2.68
CA GLY A 122 20.84 -12.22 1.76
C GLY A 122 20.49 -12.45 0.29
N ILE A 123 19.21 -12.41 -0.08
CA ILE A 123 18.72 -12.62 -1.44
C ILE A 123 18.57 -11.26 -2.12
N THR A 124 19.19 -11.12 -3.29
CA THR A 124 19.05 -9.95 -4.15
C THR A 124 17.82 -10.12 -5.05
N VAL A 125 16.98 -9.09 -5.07
CA VAL A 125 15.77 -9.00 -5.89
C VAL A 125 15.91 -7.85 -6.90
N HIS A 126 15.21 -7.96 -8.01
CA HIS A 126 15.13 -6.91 -9.01
C HIS A 126 13.68 -6.68 -9.42
N ARG A 127 13.23 -5.43 -9.35
CA ARG A 127 11.93 -5.05 -9.90
C ARG A 127 11.98 -5.10 -11.42
N ASP A 128 10.89 -5.58 -12.02
CA ASP A 128 10.60 -5.50 -13.44
C ASP A 128 9.18 -4.97 -13.66
N ASP A 129 8.95 -4.36 -14.82
CA ASP A 129 7.70 -3.70 -15.20
C ASP A 129 7.48 -3.91 -16.70
N ASP A 130 6.38 -4.56 -17.05
CA ASP A 130 6.00 -4.79 -18.45
C ASP A 130 4.48 -4.85 -18.60
N ALA A 131 3.99 -4.22 -19.68
CA ALA A 131 2.58 -4.16 -20.04
C ALA A 131 1.62 -3.72 -18.90
N GLY A 132 2.09 -2.91 -17.96
CA GLY A 132 1.32 -2.44 -16.80
C GLY A 132 1.34 -3.37 -15.59
N ASN A 133 1.97 -4.54 -15.71
CA ASN A 133 2.18 -5.49 -14.62
C ASN A 133 3.55 -5.27 -13.99
N THR A 134 3.65 -5.56 -12.69
CA THR A 134 4.88 -5.33 -11.94
C THR A 134 5.20 -6.52 -11.04
N TRP A 135 6.46 -6.92 -11.01
CA TRP A 135 6.90 -8.08 -10.23
C TRP A 135 8.37 -7.98 -9.80
N LEU A 136 8.78 -8.89 -8.92
CA LEU A 136 10.17 -9.06 -8.52
C LEU A 136 10.78 -10.30 -9.17
N VAL A 137 12.03 -10.17 -9.59
CA VAL A 137 12.83 -11.24 -10.20
C VAL A 137 14.04 -11.55 -9.32
N VAL A 138 14.24 -12.83 -9.04
CA VAL A 138 15.38 -13.38 -8.30
C VAL A 138 16.16 -14.32 -9.20
N GLY A 139 17.40 -13.98 -9.56
CA GLY A 139 18.24 -14.87 -10.34
C GLY A 139 18.81 -16.01 -9.49
N HIS A 140 19.02 -17.21 -10.02
CA HIS A 140 19.68 -18.28 -9.25
C HIS A 140 21.09 -17.90 -8.81
N ASN A 141 21.85 -17.22 -9.68
CA ASN A 141 23.21 -16.75 -9.37
C ASN A 141 23.21 -15.42 -8.60
N GLN A 142 23.15 -15.52 -7.27
CA GLN A 142 23.16 -14.40 -6.34
C GLN A 142 24.48 -13.60 -6.29
N THR A 143 25.55 -14.06 -6.95
CA THR A 143 26.83 -13.33 -7.03
C THR A 143 26.91 -12.40 -8.24
N ARG A 144 25.99 -12.55 -9.18
CA ARG A 144 25.95 -11.76 -10.40
C ARG A 144 25.49 -10.33 -10.07
N LYS A 145 26.11 -9.35 -10.73
CA LYS A 145 25.65 -7.96 -10.68
C LYS A 145 24.58 -7.68 -11.73
N GLY A 146 23.55 -6.94 -11.33
CA GLY A 146 22.47 -6.47 -12.21
C GLY A 146 21.42 -7.53 -12.51
N PHE A 147 20.45 -7.14 -13.33
CA PHE A 147 19.24 -7.92 -13.61
C PHE A 147 19.54 -9.34 -14.18
N PRO A 148 18.78 -10.37 -13.76
CA PRO A 148 18.93 -11.74 -14.27
C PRO A 148 18.69 -11.86 -15.77
N ARG A 149 19.34 -12.83 -16.44
CA ARG A 149 19.04 -13.16 -17.85
C ARG A 149 17.94 -14.19 -17.92
N MET A 150 16.69 -13.74 -17.93
CA MET A 150 15.48 -14.59 -17.96
C MET A 150 15.52 -15.68 -19.05
N LEU A 151 16.14 -15.44 -20.20
CA LEU A 151 16.26 -16.43 -21.29
C LEU A 151 17.66 -17.07 -21.41
N ALA A 152 18.41 -17.12 -20.30
CA ALA A 152 19.71 -17.77 -20.28
C ALA A 152 20.12 -18.36 -18.93
N GLU A 153 19.44 -18.01 -17.84
CA GLU A 153 19.71 -18.56 -16.51
C GLU A 153 18.39 -18.80 -15.75
N PRO A 154 18.34 -19.78 -14.83
CA PRO A 154 17.19 -19.99 -13.98
C PRO A 154 16.90 -18.79 -13.09
N TYR A 155 15.61 -18.51 -12.89
CA TYR A 155 15.12 -17.38 -12.10
C TYR A 155 13.84 -17.74 -11.37
N VAL A 156 13.46 -16.89 -10.42
CA VAL A 156 12.15 -16.88 -9.78
C VAL A 156 11.49 -15.54 -10.03
N VAL A 157 10.19 -15.56 -10.26
CA VAL A 157 9.31 -14.40 -10.30
C VAL A 157 8.41 -14.44 -9.07
N LEU A 158 8.23 -13.30 -8.41
CA LEU A 158 7.35 -13.09 -7.28
C LEU A 158 6.46 -11.87 -7.55
N TYR A 159 5.14 -12.05 -7.43
CA TYR A 159 4.17 -10.97 -7.55
C TYR A 159 2.99 -11.18 -6.62
N LEU A 160 2.24 -10.10 -6.39
CA LEU A 160 0.93 -10.14 -5.78
C LEU A 160 -0.12 -10.18 -6.89
N TYR A 161 -1.12 -11.05 -6.73
CA TYR A 161 -2.24 -11.21 -7.63
C TYR A 161 -3.54 -10.80 -6.94
N SER A 162 -4.37 -10.05 -7.65
CA SER A 162 -5.74 -9.73 -7.26
C SER A 162 -6.71 -10.16 -8.35
N ASP A 163 -7.82 -10.79 -7.93
CA ASP A 163 -8.97 -11.09 -8.80
C ASP A 163 -10.12 -10.06 -8.57
N ALA A 164 -9.87 -9.01 -7.78
CA ALA A 164 -10.86 -7.96 -7.53
C ALA A 164 -10.81 -6.88 -8.63
N ASP A 165 -11.96 -6.62 -9.25
CA ASP A 165 -12.29 -5.50 -10.14
C ASP A 165 -11.47 -5.30 -11.43
N ASP A 166 -10.40 -6.07 -11.64
CA ASP A 166 -9.76 -6.46 -12.91
C ASP A 166 -8.50 -7.28 -12.54
N GLU A 167 -8.28 -8.45 -13.14
CA GLU A 167 -7.11 -9.31 -12.82
C GLU A 167 -5.81 -8.49 -12.81
N GLU A 168 -5.17 -8.36 -11.65
CA GLU A 168 -4.00 -7.50 -11.46
C GLU A 168 -2.77 -8.32 -11.05
N ILE A 169 -1.62 -8.06 -11.67
CA ILE A 169 -0.31 -8.56 -11.26
C ILE A 169 0.57 -7.38 -10.86
N THR A 170 0.81 -7.22 -9.56
CA THR A 170 1.50 -6.03 -9.06
C THR A 170 2.41 -6.31 -7.87
N VAL A 171 3.40 -5.46 -7.68
CA VAL A 171 4.11 -5.27 -6.40
C VAL A 171 4.15 -3.79 -5.99
N SER A 172 3.38 -2.94 -6.68
CA SER A 172 3.51 -1.48 -6.60
C SER A 172 2.59 -0.83 -5.58
N ARG A 173 1.56 -1.54 -5.12
CA ARG A 173 0.67 -1.12 -4.03
C ARG A 173 0.86 -2.01 -2.81
N ALA A 174 0.23 -1.63 -1.70
CA ALA A 174 0.17 -2.46 -0.51
C ALA A 174 -0.69 -3.72 -0.75
N PRO A 175 -0.38 -4.85 -0.10
CA PRO A 175 -1.26 -6.00 -0.11
C PRO A 175 -2.57 -5.72 0.62
N GLU A 176 -3.66 -6.19 0.03
CA GLU A 176 -5.03 -6.06 0.51
C GLU A 176 -5.61 -7.42 0.91
N THR A 177 -6.78 -7.39 1.54
CA THR A 177 -7.47 -8.62 1.91
C THR A 177 -8.02 -9.29 0.64
N GLY A 178 -7.63 -10.55 0.41
CA GLY A 178 -8.03 -11.30 -0.78
C GLY A 178 -6.91 -11.45 -1.81
N ASP A 179 -5.86 -10.62 -1.73
CA ASP A 179 -4.68 -10.77 -2.57
C ASP A 179 -3.93 -12.07 -2.28
N GLU A 180 -3.23 -12.57 -3.30
CA GLU A 180 -2.40 -13.76 -3.23
C GLU A 180 -0.97 -13.51 -3.74
N TRP A 181 0.03 -13.89 -2.95
CA TRP A 181 1.41 -13.99 -3.40
C TRP A 181 1.60 -15.21 -4.27
N THR A 182 2.13 -15.03 -5.47
CA THR A 182 2.48 -16.11 -6.38
C THR A 182 3.98 -16.14 -6.65
N VAL A 183 4.56 -17.35 -6.59
CA VAL A 183 5.97 -17.62 -6.86
C VAL A 183 6.08 -18.56 -8.05
N LEU A 184 6.69 -18.09 -9.14
CA LEU A 184 7.01 -18.90 -10.32
C LEU A 184 8.51 -19.13 -10.42
N ALA A 185 8.94 -20.27 -10.94
CA ALA A 185 10.33 -20.54 -11.30
C ALA A 185 10.47 -20.77 -12.80
N GLY A 186 11.34 -19.98 -13.42
CA GLY A 186 11.77 -20.15 -14.81
C GLY A 186 13.08 -20.93 -14.89
N ASP A 187 13.19 -21.80 -15.89
CA ASP A 187 14.40 -22.62 -16.11
C ASP A 187 15.46 -21.93 -17.00
N GLY A 188 15.19 -20.70 -17.45
CA GLY A 188 16.04 -19.96 -18.37
C GLY A 188 15.79 -20.25 -19.85
N THR A 189 14.83 -21.10 -20.20
CA THR A 189 14.41 -21.39 -21.59
C THR A 189 13.11 -20.69 -21.99
N GLY A 190 12.49 -19.98 -21.05
CA GLY A 190 11.15 -19.42 -21.19
C GLY A 190 10.04 -20.32 -20.64
N ALA A 191 10.38 -21.53 -20.17
CA ALA A 191 9.44 -22.35 -19.42
C ALA A 191 9.40 -21.92 -17.95
N GLU A 192 8.19 -21.62 -17.47
CA GLU A 192 7.92 -21.29 -16.07
C GLU A 192 7.03 -22.34 -15.43
N ARG A 193 7.20 -22.56 -14.13
CA ARG A 193 6.31 -23.40 -13.32
C ARG A 193 6.01 -22.72 -12.00
N GLU A 194 4.78 -22.87 -11.52
CA GLU A 194 4.43 -22.42 -10.19
C GLU A 194 5.18 -23.22 -9.13
N LEU A 195 5.70 -22.51 -8.13
CA LEU A 195 6.25 -23.08 -6.90
C LEU A 195 5.23 -23.04 -5.77
N MET A 196 4.50 -21.93 -5.64
CA MET A 196 3.57 -21.68 -4.53
C MET A 196 2.68 -20.46 -4.81
N THR A 197 1.42 -20.57 -4.38
CA THR A 197 0.50 -19.44 -4.19
C THR A 197 -0.01 -19.41 -2.75
N ARG A 198 -0.06 -18.23 -2.13
CA ARG A 198 -0.48 -18.03 -0.73
C ARG A 198 -1.24 -16.73 -0.55
N PRO A 199 -2.21 -16.66 0.38
CA PRO A 199 -2.80 -15.39 0.77
C PRO A 199 -1.75 -14.35 1.19
N ALA A 200 -2.06 -13.06 1.04
CA ALA A 200 -1.17 -11.94 1.33
C ALA A 200 -0.54 -11.99 2.74
N ASP A 201 -1.29 -12.45 3.74
CA ASP A 201 -0.85 -12.58 5.14
C ASP A 201 0.11 -13.75 5.41
N GLN A 202 0.33 -14.62 4.41
CA GLN A 202 1.19 -15.81 4.47
C GLN A 202 2.47 -15.67 3.63
N PHE A 203 2.90 -14.44 3.35
CA PHE A 203 4.10 -14.14 2.56
C PHE A 203 5.39 -14.86 3.05
N ALA A 204 5.51 -15.12 4.35
CA ALA A 204 6.67 -15.81 4.91
C ALA A 204 6.90 -17.20 4.28
N ASP A 205 5.85 -17.91 3.90
CA ASP A 205 5.93 -19.22 3.23
C ASP A 205 6.59 -19.07 1.84
N CYS A 206 6.28 -18.00 1.11
CA CYS A 206 6.89 -17.70 -0.18
C CYS A 206 8.40 -17.47 -0.03
N VAL A 207 8.85 -16.74 1.01
CA VAL A 207 10.27 -16.52 1.29
C VAL A 207 11.01 -17.84 1.54
N GLU A 208 10.41 -18.77 2.28
CA GLU A 208 10.99 -20.10 2.53
C GLU A 208 11.10 -20.94 1.24
N VAL A 209 10.08 -20.90 0.38
CA VAL A 209 10.11 -21.59 -0.93
C VAL A 209 11.20 -21.04 -1.83
N ILE A 210 11.36 -19.71 -1.90
CA ILE A 210 12.43 -19.07 -2.68
C ILE A 210 13.80 -19.47 -2.14
N THR A 211 13.98 -19.46 -0.82
CA THR A 211 15.22 -19.88 -0.15
C THR A 211 15.56 -21.34 -0.46
N ALA A 212 14.58 -22.24 -0.38
CA ALA A 212 14.75 -23.65 -0.70
C ALA A 212 15.09 -23.88 -2.19
N TRP A 213 14.46 -23.11 -3.09
CA TRP A 213 14.76 -23.18 -4.51
C TRP A 213 16.20 -22.75 -4.82
N LEU A 214 16.68 -21.66 -4.20
CA LEU A 214 18.07 -21.20 -4.34
C LEU A 214 19.09 -22.22 -3.82
N ALA A 215 18.76 -22.95 -2.75
CA ALA A 215 19.61 -24.00 -2.20
C ALA A 215 19.70 -25.25 -3.10
N THR A 216 18.77 -25.41 -4.03
CA THR A 216 18.73 -26.56 -4.95
C THR A 216 19.58 -26.28 -6.19
N PRO A 217 20.49 -27.21 -6.59
CA PRO A 217 21.25 -27.07 -7.82
C PRO A 217 20.32 -26.99 -9.05
N GLN A 218 20.49 -25.96 -9.87
CA GLN A 218 19.74 -25.80 -11.12
C GLN A 218 20.59 -26.21 -12.32
N VAL A 219 19.96 -26.88 -13.29
CA VAL A 219 20.62 -27.21 -14.56
C VAL A 219 20.56 -25.98 -15.45
N THR A 220 21.71 -25.40 -15.78
CA THR A 220 21.74 -24.31 -16.76
C THR A 220 21.51 -24.88 -18.16
N PRO A 221 20.53 -24.36 -18.93
CA PRO A 221 20.31 -24.83 -20.28
C PRO A 221 21.56 -24.59 -21.14
N THR A 222 22.01 -25.65 -21.83
CA THR A 222 23.13 -25.54 -22.76
C THR A 222 22.65 -24.76 -23.99
N ARG A 223 23.19 -23.57 -24.25
CA ARG A 223 22.92 -22.85 -25.51
C ARG A 223 23.31 -23.71 -26.70
N THR A 224 22.34 -24.22 -27.44
CA THR A 224 22.54 -24.69 -28.81
C THR A 224 22.89 -23.47 -29.66
N LYS A 225 24.07 -23.49 -30.29
CA LYS A 225 24.54 -22.46 -31.22
C LYS A 225 23.78 -22.51 -32.53
#